data_AF-A0AA86N2S5-F1
#
_entry.id   AF-A0AA86N2S5-F1
#
_cell.length_a   1.000
_cell.length_b   1.000
_cell.length_c   1.000
_cell.angle_alpha   90.00
_cell.angle_beta   90.00
_cell.angle_gamma   90.00
#
_symmetry.space_group_name_H-M   'P 1'
#
loop_
_entity.id
_entity.type
_entity.pdbx_description
1 polymer ?
#
loop_
_entity_poly.entity_id
_entity_poly.type
_entity_poly.pdbx_seq_one_letter_code
_entity_poly.pdbx_strand_id
1 'polypeptide(L)'
;MTTTQHFWSVPANPGDPDLWVCLSCLKEVYRQKVPRPNCPSCQGVSTYEAFTLEAIKDWGTDELIAKAQAAVDSADAQPVQAADAV
;
A
#
# COMPACT_ATOMS: atom_id res chain seq x y z
N MET A 1 -1.70 -25.64 3.89
CA MET A 1 -2.90 -25.02 3.29
C MET A 1 -2.47 -23.70 2.70
N THR A 2 -2.55 -23.54 1.39
CA THR A 2 -2.16 -22.30 0.69
C THR A 2 -3.36 -21.37 0.74
N THR A 3 -3.39 -20.46 1.71
CA THR A 3 -4.44 -19.43 1.76
C THR A 3 -4.24 -18.51 0.57
N THR A 4 -5.10 -18.62 -0.45
CA THR A 4 -5.18 -17.65 -1.54
C THR A 4 -5.52 -16.30 -0.94
N GLN A 5 -4.52 -15.43 -0.82
CA GLN A 5 -4.74 -14.05 -0.42
C GLN A 5 -5.42 -13.30 -1.56
N HIS A 6 -6.60 -12.77 -1.26
CA HIS A 6 -7.30 -11.87 -2.17
C HIS A 6 -6.89 -10.44 -1.87
N PHE A 7 -6.53 -9.69 -2.90
CA PHE A 7 -6.28 -8.26 -2.79
C PHE A 7 -7.44 -7.51 -3.40
N TRP A 8 -7.97 -6.53 -2.68
CA TRP A 8 -8.93 -5.61 -3.24
C TRP A 8 -8.20 -4.36 -3.72
N SER A 9 -8.30 -4.06 -5.01
CA SER A 9 -7.74 -2.83 -5.58
C SER A 9 -8.56 -1.64 -5.12
N VAL A 10 -7.87 -0.59 -4.69
CA VAL A 10 -8.46 0.67 -4.28
C VAL A 10 -7.95 1.75 -5.24
N PRO A 11 -8.84 2.36 -6.04
CA PRO A 11 -8.44 3.47 -6.88
C PRO A 11 -8.04 4.66 -5.99
N ALA A 12 -6.85 5.19 -6.22
CA ALA A 12 -6.41 6.42 -5.57
C ALA A 12 -6.17 7.49 -6.63
N ASN A 13 -6.65 8.70 -6.37
CA ASN A 13 -6.42 9.86 -7.23
C ASN A 13 -5.03 10.45 -6.95
N PRO A 14 -4.40 11.13 -7.92
CA PRO A 14 -3.17 11.85 -7.68
C PRO A 14 -3.37 12.89 -6.56
N GLY A 15 -2.65 12.70 -5.45
CA GLY A 15 -2.73 13.55 -4.24
C GLY A 15 -3.60 12.97 -3.10
N ASP A 16 -4.31 11.88 -3.33
CA ASP A 16 -5.06 11.15 -2.29
C ASP A 16 -4.16 10.09 -1.63
N PRO A 17 -4.34 9.74 -0.35
CA PRO A 17 -3.56 8.68 0.31
C PRO A 17 -3.73 7.32 -0.40
N ASP A 18 -2.70 6.95 -1.16
CA ASP A 18 -2.68 5.71 -1.92
C ASP A 18 -2.01 4.53 -1.19
N LEU A 19 -1.45 4.74 0.00
CA LEU A 19 -0.75 3.73 0.78
C LEU A 19 -1.60 3.22 1.95
N TRP A 20 -1.89 1.93 1.92
CA TRP A 20 -2.69 1.24 2.93
C TRP A 20 -1.77 0.55 3.93
N VAL A 21 -1.76 1.03 5.17
CA VAL A 21 -0.90 0.53 6.24
C VAL A 21 -1.70 -0.30 7.23
N CYS A 22 -1.18 -1.46 7.62
CA CYS A 22 -1.76 -2.25 8.69
C CYS A 22 -1.47 -1.61 10.06
N LEU A 23 -2.48 -1.06 10.72
CA LEU A 23 -2.38 -0.46 12.05
C LEU A 23 -2.14 -1.47 13.18
N SER A 24 -2.36 -2.77 12.94
CA SER A 24 -2.08 -3.81 13.96
C SER A 24 -0.59 -4.11 14.11
N CYS A 25 0.15 -4.17 13.00
CA CYS A 25 1.56 -4.55 13.03
C CYS A 25 2.51 -3.41 12.66
N LEU A 26 2.04 -2.38 11.93
CA LEU A 26 2.86 -1.27 11.43
C LEU A 26 4.07 -1.71 10.61
N LYS A 27 4.00 -2.89 9.98
CA LYS A 27 5.06 -3.50 9.15
C LYS A 27 4.65 -3.72 7.70
N GLU A 28 3.35 -3.69 7.43
CA GLU A 28 2.77 -4.03 6.15
C GLU A 28 2.12 -2.79 5.54
N VAL A 29 2.54 -2.47 4.33
CA VAL A 29 2.05 -1.34 3.55
C VAL A 29 1.86 -1.77 2.11
N TYR A 30 0.73 -1.37 1.53
CA TYR A 30 0.36 -1.73 0.18
C TYR A 30 -0.16 -0.51 -0.57
N ARG A 31 0.31 -0.30 -1.79
CA ARG A 31 -0.17 0.81 -2.63
C ARG A 31 -1.41 0.39 -3.42
N GLN A 32 -2.47 1.19 -3.35
CA GLN A 32 -3.72 1.02 -4.11
C GLN A 32 -4.36 -0.37 -3.99
N LYS A 33 -4.04 -1.12 -2.93
CA LYS A 33 -4.62 -2.45 -2.69
C LYS A 33 -4.57 -2.80 -1.22
N VAL A 34 -5.51 -3.63 -0.78
CA VAL A 34 -5.58 -4.13 0.60
C VAL A 34 -5.75 -5.65 0.60
N PRO A 35 -4.94 -6.41 1.35
CA PRO A 35 -5.17 -7.84 1.51
C PRO A 35 -6.43 -8.12 2.34
N ARG A 36 -7.25 -9.06 1.87
CA ARG A 36 -8.41 -9.62 2.58
C ARG A 36 -8.23 -11.13 2.80
N PRO A 37 -8.82 -11.68 3.88
CA PRO A 37 -9.60 -10.99 4.93
C PRO A 37 -8.73 -10.34 6.03
N ASN A 38 -7.46 -10.70 6.11
CA ASN A 38 -6.56 -10.31 7.18
C ASN A 38 -5.16 -9.98 6.68
N CYS A 39 -4.40 -9.27 7.51
CA CYS A 39 -2.99 -9.01 7.27
C CYS A 39 -2.21 -10.33 7.23
N PRO A 40 -1.38 -10.62 6.20
CA PRO A 40 -0.64 -11.88 6.12
C PRO A 40 0.40 -12.03 7.23
N SER A 41 0.94 -10.92 7.74
CA SER A 41 1.99 -10.95 8.76
C SER A 41 1.46 -11.12 10.17
N CYS A 42 0.36 -10.46 10.53
CA CYS A 42 -0.15 -10.46 11.91
C CYS A 42 -1.57 -11.00 12.06
N GLN A 43 -2.23 -11.36 10.96
CA GLN A 43 -3.61 -11.87 10.93
C GLN A 43 -4.65 -10.89 11.49
N GLY A 44 -4.29 -9.61 11.61
CA GLY A 44 -5.20 -8.53 12.00
C GLY A 44 -6.31 -8.34 10.98
N VAL A 45 -7.55 -8.22 11.45
CA VAL A 45 -8.75 -8.08 10.61
C VAL A 45 -9.11 -6.61 10.48
N SER A 46 -9.31 -6.12 9.25
CA SER A 46 -9.79 -4.76 8.96
C SER A 46 -8.99 -3.61 9.57
N THR A 47 -7.68 -3.76 9.75
CA THR A 47 -6.81 -2.71 10.32
C THR A 47 -6.03 -1.90 9.30
N TYR A 48 -6.40 -1.95 8.02
CA TYR A 48 -5.71 -1.17 7.00
C TYR A 48 -6.32 0.21 6.87
N GLU A 49 -5.50 1.23 7.02
CA GLU A 49 -5.88 2.63 6.89
C GLU A 49 -4.99 3.33 5.86
N ALA A 50 -5.57 4.29 5.15
CA ALA A 50 -4.92 4.97 4.03
C ALA A 50 -4.11 6.17 4.54
N PHE A 51 -2.85 6.24 4.13
CA PHE A 51 -1.92 7.33 4.45
C PHE A 51 -1.16 7.78 3.21
N THR A 52 -0.62 8.99 3.28
CA THR A 52 0.37 9.48 2.31
C THR A 52 1.77 9.03 2.73
N LEU A 53 2.72 8.99 1.78
CA LEU A 53 4.12 8.68 2.09
C LEU A 53 4.70 9.66 3.12
N GLU A 54 4.33 10.94 3.03
CA GLU A 54 4.75 11.98 3.96
C GLU A 54 4.23 11.72 5.37
N ALA A 55 2.95 11.35 5.52
CA ALA A 55 2.41 10.99 6.82
C ALA A 55 3.16 9.79 7.42
N ILE A 56 3.39 8.73 6.63
CA ILE A 56 4.12 7.54 7.09
C ILE A 56 5.56 7.89 7.53
N LYS A 57 6.21 8.87 6.89
CA LYS A 57 7.56 9.33 7.29
C LYS A 57 7.59 10.07 8.62
N ASP A 58 6.49 10.71 9.00
CA ASP A 58 6.39 11.47 10.25
C ASP A 58 6.24 10.56 11.47
N TRP A 59 5.43 9.51 11.37
CA TRP A 59 5.11 8.63 12.51
C TRP A 59 5.65 7.19 12.40
N GLY A 60 5.97 6.74 11.19
CA GLY A 60 6.28 5.35 10.89
C GLY A 60 7.66 4.91 11.37
N THR A 61 7.84 3.58 11.43
CA THR A 61 9.16 2.99 11.69
C THR A 61 10.01 2.99 10.41
N ASP A 62 11.34 2.95 10.53
CA ASP A 62 12.25 2.82 9.38
C ASP A 62 11.86 1.68 8.42
N GLU A 63 11.45 0.52 8.96
CA GLU A 63 11.00 -0.62 8.17
C GLU A 63 9.73 -0.29 7.36
N LEU A 64 8.75 0.37 7.99
CA LEU A 64 7.51 0.79 7.35
C LEU A 64 7.77 1.84 6.27
N ILE A 65 8.61 2.84 6.58
CA ILE A 65 8.97 3.92 5.66
C ILE A 65 9.68 3.35 4.43
N ALA A 66 10.64 2.44 4.61
CA ALA A 66 11.34 1.80 3.51
C ALA A 66 10.39 1.04 2.58
N LYS A 67 9.42 0.29 3.14
CA LYS A 67 8.43 -0.45 2.34
C LYS A 67 7.44 0.49 1.65
N ALA A 68 7.02 1.55 2.32
CA ALA A 68 6.13 2.56 1.76
C ALA A 68 6.80 3.25 0.55
N GLN A 69 8.06 3.61 0.71
CA GLN A 69 8.84 4.25 -0.34
C GLN A 69 9.09 3.31 -1.52
N ALA A 70 9.44 2.04 -1.26
CA ALA A 70 9.56 1.03 -2.29
C ALA A 70 8.24 0.78 -3.05
N ALA A 71 7.10 0.82 -2.35
CA ALA A 71 5.77 0.66 -2.96
C ALA A 71 5.39 1.85 -3.86
N VAL A 72 5.82 3.07 -3.51
CA VAL A 72 5.65 4.26 -4.36
C VAL A 72 6.57 4.16 -5.58
N ASP A 73 7.86 3.93 -5.37
CA ASP A 73 8.90 3.82 -6.40
C ASP A 73 8.59 2.75 -7.45
N SER A 74 8.18 1.56 -7.00
CA SER A 74 7.83 0.45 -7.91
C SER A 74 6.66 0.77 -8.85
N ALA A 75 5.79 1.70 -8.48
CA ALA A 75 4.64 2.08 -9.30
C ALA A 75 4.84 3.43 -10.04
N ASP A 76 5.87 4.21 -9.70
CA ASP A 76 6.41 5.26 -10.57
C ASP A 76 7.27 4.66 -11.69
N ALA A 77 7.94 3.53 -11.40
CA ALA A 77 8.69 2.73 -12.38
C ALA A 77 7.80 2.03 -13.42
N GLN A 78 6.48 2.08 -13.31
CA GLN A 78 5.59 1.81 -14.44
C GLN A 78 5.48 3.11 -15.25
N PRO A 79 6.20 3.25 -16.38
CA PRO A 79 5.96 4.35 -17.26
C PRO A 79 4.49 4.26 -17.67
N VAL A 80 3.76 5.35 -17.40
CA VAL A 80 2.55 5.63 -18.16
C VAL A 80 2.91 5.38 -19.62
N GLN A 81 2.34 4.33 -20.21
CA GLN A 81 2.20 4.29 -21.66
C GLN A 81 1.25 5.44 -21.97
N ALA A 82 1.83 6.64 -22.12
CA ALA A 82 1.25 7.71 -22.87
C ALA A 82 1.09 7.18 -24.30
N ALA A 83 -0.05 6.54 -24.55
CA ALA A 83 -0.59 6.43 -25.89
C ALA A 83 -1.46 7.67 -26.10
N ASP A 84 -0.78 8.79 -26.33
CA ASP A 84 -1.27 9.85 -27.21
C ASP A 84 -1.28 9.32 -28.66
N ALA A 85 -2.08 9.96 -29.52
CA ALA A 85 -2.28 9.76 -30.95
C ALA A 85 -3.24 8.62 -31.39
N VAL A 86 -4.49 8.98 -31.74
CA VAL A 86 -4.90 9.45 -33.09
C VAL A 86 -6.27 10.14 -33.07
#